data_AF-A0A2E8WXH1-F1
#
_entry.id   AF-A0A2E8WXH1-F1
#
_cell.length_a   1.000
_cell.length_b   1.000
_cell.length_c   1.000
_cell.angle_alpha   90.00
_cell.angle_beta   90.00
_cell.angle_gamma   90.00
#
_symmetry.space_group_name_H-M   'P 1'
#
loop_
_entity.id
_entity.type
_entity.pdbx_description
1 polymer ?
#
loop_
_entity_poly.entity_id
_entity_poly.type
_entity_poly.pdbx_seq_one_letter_code
_entity_poly.pdbx_strand_id
1 'polypeptide(L)' 'MSSFTEYLQASVQELQTKVTWPSWRELQESAVLVFVASLLIAFIVSAMDWVFGVNAADALWSGVVGVIYQLL' A
#
# COMPACT_ATOMS: atom_id res chain seq x y z
N MET A 1 -38.83 -16.26 8.21
CA MET A 1 -37.36 -16.11 8.15
C MET A 1 -36.91 -15.78 6.73
N SER A 2 -37.53 -14.78 6.09
CA SER A 2 -37.22 -14.38 4.70
C SER A 2 -36.79 -12.91 4.60
N SER A 3 -37.20 -12.09 5.56
CA SER A 3 -37.05 -10.64 5.55
C SER A 3 -35.61 -10.16 5.54
N PHE A 4 -34.69 -10.81 6.27
CA PHE A 4 -33.27 -10.45 6.25
C PHE A 4 -32.58 -10.77 4.93
N THR A 5 -32.86 -11.97 4.39
CA THR A 5 -32.38 -12.38 3.06
C THR A 5 -32.96 -11.53 1.93
N GLU A 6 -34.24 -11.16 2.01
CA GLU A 6 -34.89 -10.24 1.06
C GLU A 6 -34.29 -8.84 1.14
N TYR A 7 -33.96 -8.35 2.36
CA TYR A 7 -33.26 -7.07 2.53
C TYR A 7 -31.88 -7.08 1.89
N LEU A 8 -31.08 -8.14 2.11
CA LEU A 8 -29.76 -8.24 1.48
C LEU A 8 -29.86 -8.30 -0.05
N GLN A 9 -30.85 -9.04 -0.56
CA GLN A 9 -31.08 -9.14 -2.00
C GLN A 9 -31.51 -7.80 -2.60
N ALA A 10 -32.39 -7.06 -1.91
CA ALA A 10 -32.79 -5.71 -2.29
C ALA A 10 -31.61 -4.73 -2.26
N SER A 11 -30.76 -4.78 -1.23
CA SER A 11 -29.57 -3.93 -1.12
C SER A 11 -28.53 -4.21 -2.21
N VAL A 12 -28.31 -5.48 -2.57
CA VAL A 12 -27.40 -5.84 -3.68
C VAL A 12 -27.96 -5.32 -5.02
N GLN A 13 -29.27 -5.44 -5.23
CA GLN A 13 -29.93 -4.92 -6.42
C GLN A 13 -29.84 -3.38 -6.48
N GLU A 14 -30.00 -2.70 -5.36
CA GLU A 14 -29.87 -1.24 -5.26
C GLU A 14 -28.44 -0.78 -5.58
N LEU A 15 -27.43 -1.42 -4.97
CA LEU A 15 -26.02 -1.10 -5.21
C LEU A 15 -25.63 -1.31 -6.67
N GLN A 16 -26.23 -2.26 -7.39
CA GLN A 16 -25.94 -2.48 -8.81
C GLN A 16 -26.67 -1.51 -9.75
N THR A 17 -27.90 -1.10 -9.41
CA THR A 17 -28.78 -0.38 -10.35
C THR A 17 -28.90 1.12 -10.07
N LYS A 18 -28.65 1.55 -8.83
CA LYS A 18 -28.78 2.95 -8.38
C LYS A 18 -27.44 3.64 -8.13
N VAL A 19 -26.33 2.95 -8.32
CA VAL A 19 -24.98 3.51 -8.18
C VAL A 19 -24.24 3.41 -9.50
N THR A 20 -23.60 4.49 -9.91
CA THR A 20 -22.69 4.52 -11.06
C THR A 20 -21.35 3.95 -10.65
N TRP A 21 -21.18 2.64 -10.83
CA TRP A 21 -19.85 2.01 -10.72
C TRP A 21 -18.97 2.46 -11.88
N PRO A 22 -17.69 2.81 -11.61
CA PRO A 22 -16.73 3.04 -12.66
C PRO A 22 -16.53 1.76 -13.48
N SER A 23 -16.15 1.93 -14.75
CA SER A 23 -15.84 0.79 -15.62
C SER A 23 -14.63 0.02 -15.09
N TRP A 24 -14.53 -1.27 -15.41
CA TRP A 24 -13.39 -2.11 -15.04
C TRP A 24 -12.03 -1.53 -15.46
N ARG A 25 -12.00 -0.81 -16.60
CA ARG A 25 -10.79 -0.17 -17.10
C ARG A 25 -10.39 1.03 -16.23
N GLU A 26 -11.33 1.87 -15.82
CA GLU A 26 -11.06 3.02 -14.93
C GLU A 26 -10.63 2.56 -13.52
N LEU A 27 -11.20 1.45 -13.04
CA LEU A 27 -10.77 0.80 -11.79
C LEU A 27 -9.33 0.30 -11.89
N GLN A 28 -8.98 -0.34 -13.00
CA GLN A 28 -7.63 -0.82 -13.25
C GLN A 28 -6.63 0.34 -13.36
N GLU A 29 -6.97 1.40 -14.08
CA GLU A 29 -6.13 2.60 -14.20
C GLU A 29 -5.86 3.22 -12.83
N SER A 30 -6.89 3.34 -11.99
CA SER A 30 -6.75 3.88 -10.62
C SER A 30 -5.91 2.96 -9.73
N ALA A 31 -6.08 1.63 -9.84
CA ALA A 31 -5.29 0.67 -9.09
C ALA A 31 -3.82 0.64 -9.51
N VAL A 32 -3.54 0.74 -10.81
CA VAL A 32 -2.17 0.79 -11.35
C VAL A 32 -1.47 2.05 -10.88
N LEU A 33 -2.15 3.19 -10.86
CA LEU A 33 -1.59 4.44 -10.34
C LEU A 33 -1.13 4.29 -8.88
N VAL A 34 -1.99 3.74 -8.02
CA VAL A 34 -1.67 3.53 -6.59
C VAL A 34 -0.55 2.51 -6.41
N PHE A 35 -0.53 1.44 -7.22
CA PHE A 35 0.54 0.44 -7.20
C PHE A 35 1.91 1.03 -7.54
N VAL A 36 1.98 1.88 -8.56
CA VAL A 36 3.24 2.56 -8.91
C VAL A 36 3.64 3.54 -7.83
N ALA A 37 2.69 4.28 -7.25
CA ALA A 37 2.96 5.20 -6.14
C ALA A 37 3.51 4.47 -4.91
N SER A 38 2.92 3.32 -4.53
CA SER A 38 3.39 2.53 -3.38
C SER A 38 4.77 1.93 -3.63
N LEU A 39 5.07 1.52 -4.86
CA LEU A 39 6.39 1.04 -5.25
C LEU A 39 7.46 2.13 -5.10
N LEU A 40 7.17 3.36 -5.52
CA LEU A 40 8.08 4.50 -5.34
C LEU A 40 8.32 4.80 -3.85
N ILE A 41 7.27 4.78 -3.03
CA ILE A 41 7.40 4.97 -1.58
C ILE A 41 8.26 3.86 -0.96
N ALA A 42 8.08 2.61 -1.38
CA ALA A 42 8.89 1.50 -0.90
C ALA A 42 10.38 1.68 -1.22
N PHE A 43 10.73 2.18 -2.41
CA PHE A 43 12.11 2.50 -2.75
C PHE A 43 12.70 3.62 -1.87
N ILE A 44 11.91 4.67 -1.60
CA ILE A 44 12.35 5.78 -0.75
C ILE A 44 12.61 5.29 0.68
N VAL A 45 11.68 4.51 1.25
CA VAL A 45 11.84 3.92 2.59
C VAL A 45 13.06 3.01 2.62
N SER A 46 13.24 2.15 1.61
CA SER A 46 14.42 1.29 1.51
C SER A 46 15.73 2.10 1.46
N ALA A 47 15.75 3.25 0.80
CA ALA A 47 16.92 4.13 0.80
C ALA A 47 17.15 4.79 2.17
N MET A 48 16.09 5.23 2.85
CA MET A 48 16.19 5.77 4.22
C MET A 48 16.70 4.71 5.20
N ASP A 49 16.21 3.48 5.10
CA ASP A 49 16.65 2.36 5.92
C ASP A 49 18.13 2.02 5.66
N TRP A 50 18.59 2.09 4.42
CA TRP A 50 20.01 1.88 4.09
C TRP A 50 20.92 2.99 4.63
N VAL A 51 20.48 4.25 4.57
CA VAL A 51 21.27 5.40 5.05
C VAL A 51 21.35 5.41 6.58
N PHE A 52 20.21 5.26 7.26
CA PHE A 52 20.10 5.47 8.70
C PHE A 52 20.14 4.17 9.52
N GLY A 53 19.74 3.04 8.95
CA GLY A 53 19.68 1.75 9.63
C GLY A 53 21.05 1.12 9.87
N VAL A 54 21.14 0.25 10.89
CA VAL A 54 22.32 -0.58 11.14
C VAL A 54 22.35 -1.68 10.07
N ASN A 55 23.17 -1.48 9.04
CA ASN A 55 23.33 -2.45 7.97
C ASN A 55 24.07 -3.70 8.47
N ALA A 56 23.92 -4.82 7.74
CA ALA A 56 24.57 -6.09 8.06
C ALA A 56 26.09 -5.95 8.21
N ALA A 57 26.72 -6.83 9.02
CA ALA A 57 28.12 -6.72 9.42
C ALA A 57 29.14 -6.69 8.25
N ASP A 58 28.77 -7.24 7.09
CA ASP A 58 29.60 -7.25 5.87
C ASP A 58 29.26 -6.11 4.89
N ALA A 59 28.36 -5.20 5.27
CA ALA A 59 27.98 -4.06 4.44
C ALA A 59 29.07 -2.98 4.45
N LEU A 60 29.30 -2.37 3.29
CA LEU A 60 30.32 -1.31 3.08
C LEU A 60 30.03 -0.02 3.88
N TRP A 61 28.83 0.13 4.46
CA TRP A 61 28.40 1.29 5.23
C TRP A 61 27.66 0.83 6.49
N SER A 62 28.12 1.21 7.69
CA SER A 62 27.52 0.81 8.98
C SER A 62 26.24 1.58 9.36
N GLY A 63 25.77 2.49 8.50
CA GLY A 63 24.62 3.37 8.80
C GLY A 63 25.05 4.61 9.59
N VAL A 64 24.30 5.72 9.44
CA VAL A 64 24.52 6.95 10.25
C VAL A 64 24.53 6.64 11.75
N VAL A 65 23.62 5.77 12.19
CA VAL A 65 23.52 5.35 13.59
C VAL A 65 24.71 4.48 14.01
N GLY A 66 25.19 3.57 13.14
CA GLY A 66 26.38 2.77 13.42
C GLY A 66 27.66 3.59 13.55
N VAL A 67 27.81 4.64 12.74
CA VAL A 67 28.92 5.60 12.88
C VAL A 67 28.86 6.34 14.21
N ILE A 68 27.67 6.76 14.65
CA ILE A 68 27.51 7.42 15.97
C ILE A 68 27.90 6.46 17.11
N TYR A 69 27.47 5.19 17.05
CA TYR A 69 27.85 4.19 18.07
C TYR A 69 29.35 3.85 18.07
N GLN A 70 30.03 3.96 16.93
CA GLN A 70 31.48 3.73 16.86
C GLN A 70 32.31 4.94 17.34
N LEU A 71 31.74 6.15 17.29
CA LEU A 71 32.40 7.39 17.69
C LEU A 71 32.24 7.71 19.19
N LEU A 72 31.20 7.19 19.84
CA LEU A 72 30.88 7.42 21.25
C LEU A 72 31.45 6.29 22.14
#